data_AF-A0A973KM77-F1
#
_entry.id   AF-A0A973KM77-F1
#
_cell.length_a   1.000
_cell.length_b   1.000
_cell.length_c   1.000
_cell.angle_alpha   90.00
_cell.angle_beta   90.00
_cell.angle_gamma   90.00
#
_symmetry.space_group_name_H-M   'P 1'
#
loop_
_entity.id
_entity.type
_entity.pdbx_description
1 polymer ?
#
loop_
_entity_poly.entity_id
_entity_poly.type
_entity_poly.pdbx_seq_one_letter_code
_entity_poly.pdbx_strand_id
1 'polypeptide(L)'
;MDGVTGSTVLALIGVLLGTTGTLVGQHLATRVEVRRDQQQRADAGRTERKEAISGFLAAAQRGELVLDRRELGLPAPEDPEDEKLHDLWLAKKAVELTCSHEAAQAAHDYTKALHAQMRGAAATGGPPVKRERRHAFMEAARDELASGRPRIRR
;
A
#
# COMPACT_ATOMS: atom_id res chain seq x y z
N MET A 1 -29.37 -4.65 -67.13
CA MET A 1 -28.54 -3.63 -66.45
C MET A 1 -28.13 -4.18 -65.07
N ASP A 2 -27.71 -5.45 -65.01
CA ASP A 2 -27.91 -6.25 -63.79
C ASP A 2 -26.60 -6.56 -63.06
N GLY A 3 -25.45 -6.30 -63.69
CA GLY A 3 -24.13 -6.49 -63.09
C GLY A 3 -23.70 -5.39 -62.12
N VAL A 4 -24.26 -4.18 -62.24
CA VAL A 4 -23.91 -3.03 -61.38
C VAL A 4 -24.56 -3.19 -60.01
N THR A 5 -25.82 -3.62 -59.97
CA THR A 5 -26.61 -3.80 -58.74
C THR A 5 -26.01 -4.88 -57.82
N GLY A 6 -25.54 -5.99 -58.40
CA GLY A 6 -24.90 -7.07 -57.62
C GLY A 6 -23.56 -6.66 -56.99
N SER A 7 -22.76 -5.88 -57.72
CA SER A 7 -21.46 -5.38 -57.24
C SER A 7 -21.62 -4.38 -56.09
N THR A 8 -22.58 -3.47 -56.19
CA THR A 8 -22.88 -2.49 -55.13
C THR A 8 -23.40 -3.16 -53.86
N VAL A 9 -24.26 -4.18 -53.99
CA VAL A 9 -24.75 -4.94 -52.83
C VAL A 9 -23.63 -5.70 -52.13
N LEU A 10 -22.72 -6.32 -52.89
CA LEU A 10 -21.57 -7.03 -52.33
C LEU A 10 -20.63 -6.07 -51.57
N ALA A 11 -20.38 -4.88 -52.15
CA ALA A 11 -19.56 -3.85 -51.53
C ALA A 11 -20.19 -3.31 -50.23
N LEU A 12 -21.50 -3.10 -50.19
CA LEU A 12 -22.21 -2.67 -48.99
C LEU A 12 -22.14 -3.72 -47.86
N ILE A 13 -22.27 -5.01 -48.19
CA ILE A 13 -22.11 -6.11 -47.22
C ILE A 13 -20.67 -6.12 -46.65
N GLY A 14 -19.66 -5.93 -47.50
CA GLY A 14 -18.26 -5.85 -47.07
C GLY A 14 -18.00 -4.68 -46.11
N VAL A 15 -18.58 -3.51 -46.37
CA VAL A 15 -18.48 -2.34 -45.48
C VAL A 15 -19.22 -2.58 -44.16
N LEU A 16 -20.40 -3.20 -44.18
CA LEU A 16 -21.17 -3.50 -42.98
C LEU A 16 -20.45 -4.52 -42.09
N LEU A 17 -19.86 -5.56 -42.67
CA LEU A 17 -19.06 -6.55 -41.96
C LEU A 17 -17.78 -5.94 -41.38
N GLY A 18 -17.09 -5.09 -42.17
CA GLY A 18 -15.89 -4.40 -41.71
C GLY A 18 -16.17 -3.47 -40.52
N THR A 19 -17.20 -2.63 -40.61
CA THR A 19 -17.59 -1.70 -39.54
C THR A 19 -18.06 -2.42 -38.28
N THR A 20 -18.86 -3.48 -38.41
CA THR A 20 -19.30 -4.28 -37.25
C THR A 20 -18.11 -4.98 -36.59
N GLY A 21 -17.18 -5.54 -37.38
CA GLY A 21 -15.94 -6.14 -36.87
C GLY A 21 -15.05 -5.15 -36.13
N THR A 22 -14.91 -3.93 -36.65
CA THR A 22 -14.16 -2.85 -35.97
C THR A 22 -14.82 -2.45 -34.65
N LEU A 23 -16.14 -2.24 -34.62
CA LEU A 23 -16.85 -1.85 -33.40
C LEU A 23 -16.75 -2.91 -32.30
N VAL A 24 -16.90 -4.18 -32.65
CA VAL A 24 -16.74 -5.30 -31.71
C VAL A 24 -15.28 -5.39 -31.22
N GLY A 25 -14.31 -5.27 -32.12
CA GLY A 25 -12.88 -5.27 -31.78
C GLY A 25 -12.51 -4.12 -30.83
N GLN A 26 -12.98 -2.91 -31.12
CA GLN A 26 -12.78 -1.74 -30.27
C GLN A 26 -13.46 -1.91 -28.90
N HIS A 27 -14.70 -2.40 -28.87
CA HIS A 27 -15.41 -2.60 -27.60
C HIS A 27 -14.72 -3.62 -26.68
N LEU A 28 -14.18 -4.71 -27.26
CA LEU A 28 -13.42 -5.71 -26.51
C LEU A 28 -12.06 -5.16 -26.05
N ALA A 29 -11.34 -4.43 -26.91
CA ALA A 29 -10.09 -3.78 -26.56
C ALA A 29 -10.27 -2.79 -25.41
N THR A 30 -11.28 -1.92 -25.47
CA THR A 30 -11.59 -0.96 -24.40
C THR A 30 -11.91 -1.66 -23.08
N ARG A 31 -12.63 -2.80 -23.09
CA ARG A 31 -12.91 -3.56 -21.85
C ARG A 31 -11.66 -4.19 -21.25
N VAL A 32 -10.75 -4.70 -22.07
CA VAL A 32 -9.47 -5.27 -21.61
C VAL A 32 -8.58 -4.17 -21.05
N GLU A 33 -8.53 -3.01 -21.71
CA GLU A 33 -7.79 -1.83 -21.24
C GLU A 33 -8.33 -1.32 -19.91
N VAL A 34 -9.65 -1.18 -19.75
CA VAL A 34 -10.27 -0.77 -18.48
C VAL A 34 -9.94 -1.74 -17.34
N ARG A 35 -9.99 -3.06 -17.60
CA ARG A 35 -9.61 -4.07 -16.59
C ARG A 35 -8.13 -3.99 -16.23
N ARG A 36 -7.27 -3.77 -17.24
CA ARG A 36 -5.82 -3.66 -17.04
C ARG A 36 -5.46 -2.40 -16.26
N ASP A 37 -6.08 -1.27 -16.56
CA ASP A 37 -5.91 0.00 -15.84
C ASP A 37 -6.39 -0.12 -14.38
N GLN A 38 -7.54 -0.76 -14.15
CA GLN A 38 -8.01 -1.03 -12.78
C GLN A 38 -7.03 -1.92 -11.99
N GLN A 39 -6.49 -2.95 -12.62
CA GLN A 39 -5.50 -3.81 -11.98
C GLN A 39 -4.19 -3.07 -11.70
N GLN A 40 -3.71 -2.25 -12.64
CA GLN A 40 -2.53 -1.42 -12.45
C GLN A 40 -2.70 -0.41 -11.30
N ARG A 41 -3.87 0.22 -11.18
CA ARG A 41 -4.18 1.12 -10.04
C ARG A 41 -4.21 0.39 -8.71
N ALA A 42 -4.76 -0.83 -8.69
CA ALA A 42 -4.77 -1.65 -7.49
C ALA A 42 -3.34 -2.07 -7.07
N ASP A 43 -2.51 -2.46 -8.03
CA ASP A 43 -1.11 -2.83 -7.80
C ASP A 43 -0.26 -1.62 -7.35
N ALA A 44 -0.51 -0.44 -7.93
CA ALA A 44 0.12 0.82 -7.53
C ALA A 44 -0.24 1.18 -6.09
N GLY A 45 -1.54 1.20 -5.74
CA GLY A 45 -1.97 1.51 -4.37
C GLY A 45 -1.51 0.47 -3.34
N ARG A 46 -1.33 -0.80 -3.73
CA ARG A 46 -0.69 -1.81 -2.86
C ARG A 46 0.79 -1.52 -2.65
N THR A 47 1.50 -1.05 -3.69
CA THR A 47 2.92 -0.71 -3.61
C THR A 47 3.14 0.49 -2.70
N GLU A 48 2.33 1.55 -2.83
CA GLU A 48 2.37 2.73 -1.97
C GLU A 48 2.19 2.37 -0.49
N ARG A 49 1.20 1.54 -0.16
CA ARG A 49 0.98 1.05 1.21
C ARG A 49 2.14 0.23 1.73
N LYS A 50 2.70 -0.66 0.90
CA LYS A 50 3.88 -1.47 1.28
C LYS A 50 5.07 -0.57 1.59
N GLU A 51 5.30 0.47 0.79
CA GLU A 51 6.37 1.44 0.99
C GLU A 51 6.20 2.20 2.30
N ALA A 52 5.00 2.74 2.56
CA ALA A 52 4.70 3.46 3.81
C ALA A 52 4.88 2.56 5.05
N ILE A 53 4.36 1.33 5.03
CA ILE A 53 4.51 0.34 6.10
C ILE A 53 5.99 0.02 6.32
N SER A 54 6.75 -0.20 5.24
CA SER A 54 8.17 -0.56 5.31
C SER A 54 9.02 0.60 5.85
N GLY A 55 8.74 1.83 5.42
CA GLY A 55 9.39 3.04 5.95
C GLY A 55 9.12 3.24 7.43
N PHE A 56 7.88 3.00 7.87
CA PHE A 56 7.52 3.05 9.28
C PHE A 56 8.23 1.99 10.12
N LEU A 57 8.27 0.74 9.65
CA LEU A 57 9.00 -0.33 10.35
C LEU A 57 10.49 -0.03 10.46
N ALA A 58 11.11 0.52 9.41
CA ALA A 58 12.51 0.92 9.44
C ALA A 58 12.76 2.01 10.49
N ALA A 59 11.91 3.03 10.57
CA ALA A 59 12.04 4.10 11.57
C ALA A 59 11.79 3.58 13.00
N ALA A 60 10.79 2.72 13.19
CA ALA A 60 10.51 2.08 14.48
C ALA A 60 11.69 1.23 14.96
N GLN A 61 12.30 0.43 14.07
CA GLN A 61 13.46 -0.38 14.39
C GLN A 61 14.67 0.46 14.82
N ARG A 62 14.88 1.63 14.20
CA ARG A 62 15.94 2.57 14.64
C ARG A 62 15.70 3.05 16.07
N GLY A 63 14.45 3.30 16.46
CA GLY A 63 14.09 3.62 17.84
C GLY A 63 14.27 2.45 18.80
N GLU A 64 13.86 1.24 18.41
CA GLU A 64 14.07 0.03 19.24
C GLU A 64 15.56 -0.24 19.48
N LEU A 65 16.43 -0.06 18.48
CA LEU A 65 17.88 -0.23 18.63
C LEU A 65 18.49 0.72 19.67
N VAL A 66 17.97 1.94 19.81
CA VAL A 66 18.40 2.87 20.87
C VAL A 66 18.07 2.29 22.24
N LEU A 67 16.85 1.76 22.41
CA LEU A 67 16.40 1.15 23.66
C LEU A 67 17.20 -0.11 23.99
N ASP A 68 17.42 -0.98 23.01
CA ASP A 68 18.18 -2.23 23.19
C ASP A 68 19.63 -1.93 23.62
N ARG A 69 20.28 -0.93 23.01
CA ARG A 69 21.62 -0.49 23.41
C ARG A 69 21.64 0.05 24.85
N ARG A 70 20.62 0.84 25.22
CA ARG A 70 20.47 1.38 26.58
C ARG A 70 20.29 0.25 27.60
N GLU A 71 19.48 -0.76 27.29
CA GLU A 71 19.29 -1.95 28.14
C GLU A 71 20.58 -2.76 28.30
N LEU A 72 21.41 -2.82 27.25
CA LEU A 72 22.70 -3.51 27.27
C LEU A 72 23.86 -2.67 27.87
N GLY A 73 23.59 -1.43 28.30
CA GLY A 73 24.63 -0.51 28.79
C GLY A 73 25.67 -0.11 27.73
N LEU A 74 25.32 -0.23 26.45
CA LEU A 74 26.19 0.13 25.33
C LEU A 74 26.20 1.65 25.12
N PRO A 75 27.27 2.20 24.50
CA PRO A 75 27.32 3.61 24.16
C PRO A 75 26.12 4.04 23.31
N ALA A 76 25.66 5.28 23.54
CA ALA A 76 24.64 5.90 22.71
C ALA A 76 25.08 5.90 21.23
N PRO A 77 24.13 5.80 20.28
CA PRO A 77 24.45 5.97 18.85
C PRO A 77 25.01 7.37 18.57
N GLU A 78 25.80 7.49 17.50
CA GLU A 78 26.31 8.80 17.04
C GLU A 78 25.19 9.74 16.62
N ASP A 79 24.13 9.21 15.98
CA ASP A 79 23.00 10.05 15.57
C ASP A 79 22.11 10.44 16.78
N PRO A 80 21.58 11.68 16.81
CA PRO A 80 20.67 12.13 17.85
C PRO A 80 19.39 11.29 17.96
N GLU A 81 18.98 10.96 19.19
CA GLU A 81 17.70 10.27 19.45
C GLU A 81 16.49 11.09 18.96
N ASP A 82 16.60 12.43 18.96
CA ASP A 82 15.55 13.34 18.49
C ASP A 82 15.29 13.21 16.98
N GLU A 83 16.33 12.98 16.17
CA GLU A 83 16.18 12.74 14.73
C GLU A 83 15.46 11.41 14.49
N LYS A 84 15.81 10.37 15.24
CA LYS A 84 15.13 9.06 15.14
C LYS A 84 13.66 9.15 15.56
N LEU A 85 13.33 9.96 16.57
CA LEU A 85 11.94 10.24 16.94
C LEU A 85 11.20 11.04 15.86
N HIS A 86 11.86 12.03 15.25
CA HIS A 86 11.28 12.80 14.15
C HIS A 86 10.94 11.89 12.96
N ASP A 87 11.91 11.07 12.52
CA ASP A 87 11.73 10.07 11.47
C ASP A 87 10.55 9.13 11.74
N LEU A 88 10.44 8.65 12.97
CA LEU A 88 9.35 7.76 13.39
C LEU A 88 7.98 8.44 13.24
N TRP A 89 7.87 9.69 13.70
CA TRP A 89 6.63 10.46 13.56
C TRP A 89 6.31 10.77 12.11
N LEU A 90 7.30 11.09 11.29
CA LEU A 90 7.12 11.33 9.86
C LEU A 90 6.65 10.06 9.14
N ALA A 91 7.29 8.93 9.40
CA ALA A 91 6.89 7.66 8.79
C ALA A 91 5.49 7.21 9.25
N LYS A 92 5.09 7.49 10.49
CA LYS A 92 3.71 7.29 10.96
C LYS A 92 2.72 8.11 10.13
N LYS A 93 3.07 9.34 9.75
CA LYS A 93 2.21 10.18 8.90
C LYS A 93 2.04 9.61 7.50
N ALA A 94 3.08 8.99 6.93
CA ALA A 94 2.96 8.28 5.67
C ALA A 94 1.95 7.12 5.76
N VAL A 95 1.97 6.34 6.84
CA VAL A 95 0.97 5.27 7.09
C VAL A 95 -0.44 5.86 7.23
N GLU A 96 -0.59 6.98 7.97
CA GLU A 96 -1.88 7.67 8.16
C GLU A 96 -2.50 8.16 6.84
N LEU A 97 -1.67 8.53 5.86
CA LEU A 97 -2.14 9.01 4.55
C LEU A 97 -2.47 7.90 3.55
N THR A 98 -1.81 6.74 3.68
CA THR A 98 -1.83 5.70 2.63
C THR A 98 -2.62 4.46 3.00
N CYS A 99 -2.73 4.16 4.29
CA CYS A 99 -3.32 2.92 4.79
C CYS A 99 -4.72 3.16 5.37
N SER A 100 -5.42 2.07 5.71
CA SER A 100 -6.69 2.15 6.43
C SER A 100 -6.55 2.81 7.80
N HIS A 101 -7.70 3.26 8.33
CA HIS A 101 -7.77 3.84 9.67
C HIS A 101 -7.25 2.90 10.76
N GLU A 102 -7.49 1.60 10.64
CA GLU A 102 -7.02 0.59 11.59
C GLU A 102 -5.49 0.49 11.61
N ALA A 103 -4.85 0.38 10.45
CA ALA A 103 -3.39 0.39 10.34
C ALA A 103 -2.79 1.71 10.84
N ALA A 104 -3.42 2.84 10.51
CA ALA A 104 -2.99 4.17 10.98
C ALA A 104 -3.08 4.31 12.51
N GLN A 105 -4.15 3.79 13.13
CA GLN A 105 -4.32 3.83 14.57
C GLN A 105 -3.32 2.91 15.28
N ALA A 106 -3.10 1.69 14.75
CA ALA A 106 -2.11 0.77 15.30
C ALA A 106 -0.68 1.34 15.20
N ALA A 107 -0.34 2.00 14.09
CA ALA A 107 0.93 2.72 13.93
C ALA A 107 1.06 3.85 14.95
N HIS A 108 0.00 4.65 15.15
CA HIS A 108 0.00 5.73 16.13
C HIS A 108 0.24 5.23 17.56
N ASP A 109 -0.45 4.18 17.98
CA ASP A 109 -0.29 3.62 19.32
C ASP A 109 1.10 3.06 19.54
N TYR A 110 1.67 2.40 18.52
CA TYR A 110 3.04 1.91 18.58
C TYR A 110 4.05 3.06 18.64
N THR A 111 3.89 4.12 17.84
CA THR A 111 4.72 5.33 17.93
C THR A 111 4.68 5.96 19.30
N LYS A 112 3.50 6.09 19.93
CA LYS A 112 3.38 6.64 21.29
C LYS A 112 4.10 5.80 22.32
N ALA A 113 3.93 4.47 22.26
CA ALA A 113 4.62 3.56 23.18
C ALA A 113 6.15 3.67 23.03
N LEU A 114 6.65 3.71 21.79
CA LEU A 114 8.08 3.82 21.52
C LEU A 114 8.63 5.20 21.95
N HIS A 115 7.90 6.28 21.66
CA HIS A 115 8.26 7.64 22.07
C HIS A 115 8.36 7.77 23.59
N ALA A 116 7.38 7.26 24.33
CA ALA A 116 7.38 7.33 25.80
C ALA A 116 8.62 6.64 26.39
N GLN A 117 8.97 5.45 25.87
CA GLN A 117 10.16 4.72 26.30
C GLN A 117 11.47 5.43 25.94
N MET A 118 11.59 5.97 24.74
CA MET A 118 12.78 6.72 24.33
C MET A 118 13.00 7.95 25.23
N ARG A 119 11.92 8.68 25.57
CA ARG A 119 11.97 9.83 26.49
C ARG A 119 12.22 9.47 27.95
N GLY A 120 12.31 8.19 28.30
CA GLY A 120 12.44 7.74 29.69
C GLY A 120 11.21 8.06 30.54
N ALA A 121 10.08 8.42 29.91
CA ALA A 121 8.84 8.65 30.61
C ALA A 121 8.30 7.28 31.04
N ALA A 122 8.21 7.04 32.35
CA ALA A 122 7.51 5.87 32.92
C ALA A 122 6.00 5.85 32.59
N ALA A 123 5.52 6.81 31.79
CA ALA A 123 4.13 7.00 31.48
C ALA A 123 3.61 5.90 30.53
N THR A 124 2.79 5.02 31.11
CA THR A 124 1.72 4.22 30.47
C THR A 124 2.09 3.03 29.59
N GLY A 125 3.34 2.56 29.58
CA GLY A 125 3.62 1.29 28.94
C GLY A 125 5.07 0.83 29.01
N GLY A 126 5.37 -0.05 29.96
CA GLY A 126 6.65 -0.74 30.02
C GLY A 126 6.91 -1.62 28.77
N PRO A 127 8.04 -2.34 28.73
CA PRO A 127 8.41 -3.23 27.62
C PRO A 127 7.27 -4.13 27.08
N PRO A 128 6.37 -4.70 27.93
CA PRO A 128 5.24 -5.50 27.46
C PRO A 128 4.28 -4.72 26.54
N VAL A 129 3.96 -3.48 26.89
CA VAL A 129 3.01 -2.65 26.13
C VAL A 129 3.58 -2.30 24.75
N LYS A 130 4.89 -1.98 24.65
CA LYS A 130 5.55 -1.78 23.33
C LYS A 130 5.38 -3.02 22.46
N ARG A 131 5.65 -4.21 23.01
CA ARG A 131 5.56 -5.48 22.28
C ARG A 131 4.13 -5.76 21.79
N GLU A 132 3.13 -5.51 22.63
CA GLU A 132 1.72 -5.64 22.27
C GLU A 132 1.34 -4.67 21.14
N ARG A 133 1.73 -3.39 21.22
CA ARG A 133 1.44 -2.41 20.17
C ARG A 133 2.16 -2.73 18.86
N ARG A 134 3.40 -3.22 18.92
CA ARG A 134 4.12 -3.73 17.75
C ARG A 134 3.37 -4.90 17.11
N HIS A 135 2.89 -5.85 17.91
CA HIS A 135 2.12 -6.97 17.41
C HIS A 135 0.82 -6.52 16.73
N ALA A 136 0.06 -5.62 17.37
CA ALA A 136 -1.16 -5.07 16.80
C ALA A 136 -0.92 -4.37 15.45
N PHE A 137 0.16 -3.59 15.34
CA PHE A 137 0.55 -2.98 14.07
C PHE A 137 0.91 -4.03 13.01
N MET A 138 1.64 -5.09 13.37
CA MET A 138 2.01 -6.15 12.43
C MET A 138 0.79 -6.90 11.89
N GLU A 139 -0.23 -7.17 12.70
CA GLU A 139 -1.49 -7.76 12.22
C GLU A 139 -2.21 -6.82 11.25
N ALA A 140 -2.44 -5.56 11.66
CA ALA A 140 -3.11 -4.57 10.81
C ALA A 140 -2.37 -4.35 9.47
N ALA A 141 -1.04 -4.36 9.48
CA ALA A 141 -0.22 -4.24 8.28
C ALA A 141 -0.36 -5.47 7.35
N ARG A 142 -0.52 -6.68 7.89
CA ARG A 142 -0.76 -7.87 7.06
C ARG A 142 -2.12 -7.81 6.40
N ASP A 143 -3.14 -7.42 7.15
CA ASP A 143 -4.51 -7.29 6.64
C ASP A 143 -4.59 -6.20 5.55
N GLU A 144 -3.92 -5.07 5.78
CA GLU A 144 -3.80 -3.98 4.80
C GLU A 144 -3.23 -4.49 3.46
N LEU A 145 -2.15 -5.28 3.51
CA LEU A 145 -1.50 -5.81 2.31
C LEU A 145 -2.24 -7.01 1.68
N ALA A 146 -3.09 -7.70 2.44
CA ALA A 146 -3.93 -8.79 1.97
C ALA A 146 -5.19 -8.28 1.25
N SER A 147 -5.74 -7.14 1.68
CA SER A 147 -6.96 -6.52 1.14
C SER A 147 -6.93 -6.26 -0.38
N GLY A 148 -5.74 -6.08 -0.95
CA GLY A 148 -5.52 -5.85 -2.38
C GLY A 148 -5.33 -7.10 -3.24
N ARG A 149 -5.38 -8.33 -2.69
CA ARG A 149 -5.26 -9.55 -3.51
C ARG A 149 -6.59 -9.87 -4.19
N PRO A 150 -6.63 -10.13 -5.51
CA PRO A 150 -7.81 -10.69 -6.12
C PRO A 150 -8.12 -12.03 -5.44
N ARG A 151 -9.31 -12.15 -4.86
CA ARG A 151 -9.80 -13.43 -4.36
C ARG A 151 -9.91 -14.35 -5.57
N ILE A 152 -8.98 -15.29 -5.70
CA ILE A 152 -9.09 -16.39 -6.65
C ILE A 152 -10.30 -17.21 -6.18
N ARG A 153 -11.47 -16.94 -6.76
CA ARG A 153 -12.65 -17.76 -6.56
C ARG A 153 -12.33 -19.09 -7.26
N ARG A 154 -12.04 -20.13 -6.48
CA ARG A 154 -12.00 -21.51 -6.97
C ARG A 154 -13.39 -21.96 -7.34
#